data_AF-A0A2V8KJF1-F1
#
_entry.id   AF-A0A2V8KJF1-F1
#
_cell.length_a   1.000
_cell.length_b   1.000
_cell.length_c   1.000
_cell.angle_alpha   90.00
_cell.angle_beta   90.00
_cell.angle_gamma   90.00
#
_symmetry.space_group_name_H-M   'P 1'
#
loop_
_entity.id
_entity.type
_entity.pdbx_description
1 polymer ?
#
loop_
_entity_poly.entity_id
_entity_poly.type
_entity_poly.pdbx_seq_one_letter_code
_entity_poly.pdbx_strand_id
1 'polypeptide(L)'
;DFHSFPLRIEEIPHKPKQAQLRVGYTDAIYGRSRGGITPSGWSCAHLPYLVEFDNYGRSRHPGEAGQGRFWVWGWDEITWFSQQPEDARNDWLRYAWSWVREHDPDGYVEMPGMRVISGAADGKRWYDVNQPSAATPNGFGQEQTIRAIWPADEIPKR
;
A
#
# COMPACT_ATOMS: atom_id res chain seq x y z
N ASP A 1 -12.80 -14.53 7.01
CA ASP A 1 -11.70 -15.14 6.22
C ASP A 1 -11.34 -14.23 5.07
N PHE A 2 -10.07 -13.87 4.94
CA PHE A 2 -9.54 -13.03 3.85
C PHE A 2 -8.04 -13.32 3.68
N HIS A 3 -7.46 -12.96 2.53
CA HIS A 3 -6.00 -12.97 2.38
C HIS A 3 -5.40 -11.63 2.81
N SER A 4 -4.28 -11.64 3.52
CA SER A 4 -3.44 -10.45 3.68
C SER A 4 -2.23 -10.60 2.77
N PHE A 5 -1.94 -9.57 1.99
CA PHE A 5 -0.83 -9.57 1.04
C PHE A 5 -0.20 -8.19 0.95
N PRO A 6 1.09 -8.04 0.62
CA PRO A 6 1.68 -6.74 0.31
C PRO A 6 1.17 -6.18 -1.04
N LEU A 7 1.25 -4.86 -1.24
CA LEU A 7 0.82 -4.19 -2.48
C LEU A 7 1.58 -4.69 -3.71
N ARG A 8 2.84 -5.08 -3.55
CA ARG A 8 3.75 -5.41 -4.65
C ARG A 8 3.89 -4.25 -5.63
N ILE A 9 4.52 -3.19 -5.15
CA ILE A 9 4.77 -1.98 -5.91
C ILE A 9 5.88 -2.20 -6.95
N GLU A 10 5.58 -1.91 -8.22
CA GLU A 10 6.54 -1.99 -9.34
C GLU A 10 7.20 -0.64 -9.58
N GLU A 11 8.53 -0.59 -9.61
CA GLU A 11 9.28 0.61 -9.96
C GLU A 11 9.06 1.03 -11.42
N ILE A 12 9.15 2.34 -11.70
CA ILE A 12 9.21 2.86 -13.08
C ILE A 12 10.65 3.32 -13.35
N PRO A 13 11.53 2.49 -13.96
CA PRO A 13 12.98 2.71 -13.92
C PRO A 13 13.47 4.05 -14.51
N HIS A 14 12.72 4.62 -15.45
CA HIS A 14 13.04 5.88 -16.11
C HIS A 14 12.42 7.12 -15.43
N LYS A 15 11.73 6.94 -14.31
CA LYS A 15 11.12 8.02 -13.52
C LYS A 15 11.49 7.83 -12.04
N PRO A 16 12.59 8.47 -11.58
CA PRO A 16 13.10 8.28 -10.22
C PRO A 16 12.01 8.37 -9.15
N LYS A 17 12.01 7.40 -8.23
CA LYS A 17 11.04 7.23 -7.12
C LYS A 17 9.59 6.99 -7.53
N GLN A 18 9.23 7.02 -8.82
CA GLN A 18 7.88 6.68 -9.27
C GLN A 18 7.69 5.17 -9.36
N ALA A 19 6.45 4.75 -9.17
CA ALA A 19 6.08 3.36 -9.14
C ALA A 19 4.63 3.18 -9.63
N GLN A 20 4.23 1.94 -9.85
CA GLN A 20 2.87 1.57 -10.26
C GLN A 20 2.45 0.23 -9.63
N LEU A 21 1.16 -0.05 -9.65
CA LEU A 21 0.61 -1.37 -9.38
C LEU A 21 0.36 -2.05 -10.73
N ARG A 22 0.59 -3.36 -10.81
CA ARG A 22 0.38 -4.10 -12.05
C ARG A 22 -0.03 -5.55 -11.77
N VAL A 23 -1.09 -5.97 -12.46
CA VAL A 23 -1.51 -7.38 -12.47
C VAL A 23 -0.36 -8.25 -12.97
N GLY A 24 -0.06 -9.32 -12.23
CA GLY A 24 1.01 -10.24 -12.58
C GLY A 24 2.43 -9.72 -12.32
N TYR A 25 2.61 -8.57 -11.68
CA TYR A 25 3.93 -8.18 -11.18
C TYR A 25 4.34 -9.12 -10.04
N THR A 26 5.37 -9.94 -10.26
CA THR A 26 5.91 -10.89 -9.28
C THR A 26 4.83 -11.87 -8.73
N ASP A 27 4.59 -11.90 -7.41
CA ASP A 27 3.50 -12.64 -6.74
C ASP A 27 2.28 -11.78 -6.42
N ALA A 28 2.13 -10.56 -6.94
CA ALA A 28 0.97 -9.72 -6.64
C ALA A 28 -0.35 -10.51 -6.74
N ILE A 29 -1.21 -10.36 -5.73
CA ILE A 29 -2.40 -11.21 -5.53
C ILE A 29 -3.55 -10.89 -6.50
N TYR A 30 -3.50 -9.73 -7.17
CA TYR A 30 -4.54 -9.24 -8.08
C TYR A 30 -5.00 -10.31 -9.09
N GLY A 31 -6.27 -10.69 -9.04
CA GLY A 31 -6.89 -11.72 -9.89
C GLY A 31 -6.50 -13.18 -9.56
N ARG A 32 -5.83 -13.42 -8.43
CA ARG A 32 -5.31 -14.75 -8.04
C ARG A 32 -6.02 -15.38 -6.84
N SER A 33 -6.92 -14.64 -6.18
CA SER A 33 -7.72 -15.18 -5.08
C SER A 33 -8.66 -16.28 -5.58
N ARG A 34 -8.66 -17.42 -4.89
CA ARG A 34 -9.58 -18.54 -5.18
C ARG A 34 -10.64 -18.64 -4.09
N GLY A 35 -11.86 -18.94 -4.50
CA GLY A 35 -12.96 -19.23 -3.59
C GLY A 35 -13.06 -20.69 -3.18
N GLY A 36 -14.20 -21.03 -2.59
CA GLY A 36 -14.48 -22.31 -1.97
C GLY A 36 -15.28 -22.12 -0.69
N ILE A 37 -15.32 -23.16 0.15
CA ILE A 37 -15.83 -23.05 1.52
C ILE A 37 -14.68 -22.58 2.40
N THR A 38 -14.84 -21.45 3.07
CA THR A 38 -13.81 -20.87 3.92
C THR A 38 -13.74 -21.60 5.27
N PRO A 39 -12.66 -21.43 6.06
CA PRO A 39 -12.57 -22.02 7.41
C PRO A 39 -13.74 -21.67 8.34
N SER A 40 -14.33 -20.48 8.19
CA SER A 40 -15.51 -20.02 8.92
C SER A 40 -16.84 -20.56 8.35
N GLY A 41 -16.82 -21.37 7.29
CA GLY A 41 -17.96 -22.15 6.80
C GLY A 41 -18.84 -21.50 5.73
N TRP A 42 -18.52 -20.31 5.25
CA TRP A 42 -19.25 -19.65 4.16
C TRP A 42 -18.58 -19.91 2.81
N SER A 43 -19.34 -19.79 1.72
CA SER A 43 -18.83 -20.00 0.36
C SER A 43 -18.58 -18.68 -0.37
N CYS A 44 -17.57 -18.68 -1.24
CA CYS A 44 -17.29 -17.56 -2.14
C CYS A 44 -16.72 -18.06 -3.47
N ALA A 45 -16.85 -17.24 -4.53
CA ALA A 45 -16.19 -17.48 -5.80
C ALA A 45 -14.70 -17.08 -5.75
N HIS A 46 -14.42 -16.01 -5.01
CA HIS A 46 -13.08 -15.49 -4.70
C HIS A 46 -13.09 -15.02 -3.24
N LEU A 47 -12.03 -15.33 -2.49
CA LEU A 47 -11.89 -14.84 -1.12
C LEU A 47 -11.49 -13.35 -1.16
N PRO A 48 -12.14 -12.46 -0.39
CA PRO A 48 -11.70 -11.07 -0.31
C PRO A 48 -10.28 -10.99 0.25
N TYR A 49 -9.59 -9.91 -0.05
CA TYR A 49 -8.23 -9.70 0.46
C TYR A 49 -7.91 -8.23 0.72
N LEU A 50 -6.94 -8.04 1.60
CA LEU A 50 -6.30 -6.76 1.85
C LEU A 50 -4.92 -6.76 1.20
N VAL A 51 -4.58 -5.66 0.53
CA VAL A 51 -3.21 -5.34 0.18
C VAL A 51 -2.68 -4.23 1.08
N GLU A 52 -1.56 -4.47 1.74
CA GLU A 52 -0.95 -3.59 2.72
C GLU A 52 0.34 -2.96 2.21
N PHE A 53 0.72 -1.83 2.81
CA PHE A 53 2.07 -1.28 2.69
C PHE A 53 3.02 -2.12 3.55
N ASP A 54 3.83 -2.95 2.90
CA ASP A 54 4.77 -3.82 3.60
C ASP A 54 5.89 -3.03 4.30
N ASN A 55 6.48 -3.65 5.33
CA ASN A 55 7.52 -3.06 6.19
C ASN A 55 8.74 -3.98 6.33
N TYR A 56 9.10 -4.68 5.25
CA TYR A 56 10.14 -5.71 5.26
C TYR A 56 11.54 -5.21 5.65
N GLY A 57 11.85 -3.94 5.39
CA GLY A 57 13.18 -3.37 5.56
C GLY A 57 13.72 -2.73 4.29
N ARG A 58 14.98 -2.30 4.35
CA ARG A 58 15.69 -1.73 3.19
C ARG A 58 16.68 -2.71 2.58
N SER A 59 16.94 -2.53 1.29
CA SER A 59 18.02 -3.20 0.59
C SER A 59 19.40 -2.66 1.02
N ARG A 60 20.47 -3.20 0.43
CA ARG A 60 21.84 -2.65 0.59
C ARG A 60 22.06 -1.35 -0.19
N HIS A 61 21.17 -1.01 -1.12
CA HIS A 61 21.27 0.15 -2.01
C HIS A 61 19.97 0.98 -1.99
N PRO A 62 19.65 1.64 -0.87
CA PRO A 62 18.48 2.48 -0.76
C PRO A 62 18.49 3.63 -1.79
N GLY A 63 17.37 3.81 -2.48
CA GLY A 63 17.20 4.84 -3.52
C GLY A 63 17.60 4.39 -4.93
N GLU A 64 18.16 3.20 -5.09
CA GLU A 64 18.46 2.60 -6.39
C GLU A 64 17.31 1.68 -6.85
N ALA A 65 17.05 1.64 -8.15
CA ALA A 65 16.10 0.70 -8.75
C ALA A 65 16.68 -0.72 -8.82
N GLY A 66 15.83 -1.70 -9.08
CA GLY A 66 16.22 -3.08 -9.40
C GLY A 66 16.78 -3.86 -8.21
N GLN A 67 16.46 -3.46 -6.98
CA GLN A 67 17.03 -4.07 -5.78
C GLN A 67 16.39 -5.41 -5.41
N GLY A 68 15.29 -5.77 -6.07
CA GLY A 68 14.64 -7.06 -5.93
C GLY A 68 13.14 -6.90 -5.75
N ARG A 69 12.46 -8.05 -5.70
CA ARG A 69 10.99 -8.13 -5.68
C ARG A 69 10.31 -7.40 -4.53
N PHE A 70 10.96 -7.34 -3.37
CA PHE A 70 10.38 -6.83 -2.13
C PHE A 70 10.79 -5.39 -1.81
N TRP A 71 11.60 -4.77 -2.68
CA TRP A 71 12.14 -3.44 -2.44
C TRP A 71 11.84 -2.52 -3.61
N VAL A 72 10.90 -1.59 -3.40
CA VAL A 72 10.62 -0.49 -4.31
C VAL A 72 11.64 0.62 -4.09
N TRP A 73 12.45 0.89 -5.10
CA TRP A 73 13.59 1.82 -5.05
C TRP A 73 14.54 1.51 -3.88
N GLY A 74 14.75 0.23 -3.62
CA GLY A 74 15.62 -0.24 -2.55
C GLY A 74 15.04 -0.13 -1.13
N TRP A 75 13.76 0.19 -0.99
CA TRP A 75 13.03 0.32 0.29
C TRP A 75 11.81 -0.60 0.34
N ASP A 76 11.37 -1.00 1.53
CA ASP A 76 10.01 -1.54 1.70
C ASP A 76 8.96 -0.47 1.33
N GLU A 77 7.73 -0.91 1.08
CA GLU A 77 6.66 -0.08 0.52
C GLU A 77 6.30 1.09 1.44
N ILE A 78 6.23 0.87 2.76
CA ILE A 78 5.91 1.96 3.69
C ILE A 78 7.05 2.97 3.84
N THR A 79 8.30 2.52 3.85
CA THR A 79 9.45 3.42 3.94
C THR A 79 9.59 4.21 2.64
N TRP A 80 9.38 3.58 1.48
CA TRP A 80 9.30 4.30 0.20
C TRP A 80 8.18 5.34 0.19
N PHE A 81 6.98 4.96 0.66
CA PHE A 81 5.82 5.83 0.73
C PHE A 81 6.07 7.04 1.64
N SER A 82 6.59 6.82 2.85
CA SER A 82 6.89 7.89 3.82
C SER A 82 7.91 8.92 3.30
N GLN A 83 8.78 8.53 2.38
CA GLN A 83 9.79 9.41 1.78
C GLN A 83 9.26 10.27 0.62
N GLN A 84 8.06 10.00 0.12
CA GLN A 84 7.45 10.82 -0.93
C GLN A 84 7.00 12.17 -0.36
N PRO A 85 6.93 13.24 -1.17
CA PRO A 85 6.24 14.48 -0.78
C PRO A 85 4.79 14.22 -0.36
N GLU A 86 4.22 15.08 0.48
CA GLU A 86 2.86 14.90 1.01
C GLU A 86 1.80 14.75 -0.09
N ASP A 87 1.83 15.61 -1.11
CA ASP A 87 0.88 15.52 -2.23
C ASP A 87 1.02 14.20 -2.98
N ALA A 88 2.26 13.73 -3.19
CA ALA A 88 2.51 12.44 -3.83
C ALA A 88 2.03 11.26 -2.97
N ARG A 89 2.12 11.35 -1.63
CA ARG A 89 1.52 10.36 -0.72
C ARG A 89 0.01 10.37 -0.84
N ASN A 90 -0.61 11.56 -0.88
CA ASN A 90 -2.05 11.70 -1.01
C ASN A 90 -2.57 11.13 -2.35
N ASP A 91 -1.88 11.46 -3.45
CA ASP A 91 -2.18 10.94 -4.78
C ASP A 91 -2.00 9.43 -4.84
N TRP A 92 -0.93 8.89 -4.23
CA TRP A 92 -0.69 7.46 -4.17
C TRP A 92 -1.81 6.71 -3.44
N LEU A 93 -2.31 7.23 -2.31
CA LEU A 93 -3.42 6.58 -1.59
C LEU A 93 -4.70 6.52 -2.44
N ARG A 94 -5.01 7.59 -3.18
CA ARG A 94 -6.15 7.62 -4.12
C ARG A 94 -5.94 6.64 -5.26
N TYR A 95 -4.77 6.70 -5.87
CA TYR A 95 -4.37 5.82 -6.96
C TYR A 95 -4.45 4.34 -6.55
N ALA A 96 -3.80 3.96 -5.45
CA ALA A 96 -3.78 2.57 -4.99
C ALA A 96 -5.19 2.06 -4.69
N TRP A 97 -6.02 2.87 -4.01
CA TRP A 97 -7.41 2.49 -3.76
C TRP A 97 -8.16 2.26 -5.06
N SER A 98 -8.25 3.27 -5.92
CA SER A 98 -9.00 3.20 -7.18
C SER A 98 -8.49 2.08 -8.09
N TRP A 99 -7.16 1.94 -8.23
CA TRP A 99 -6.55 0.92 -9.07
C TRP A 99 -6.90 -0.49 -8.60
N VAL A 100 -6.82 -0.78 -7.29
CA VAL A 100 -7.19 -2.09 -6.75
C VAL A 100 -8.67 -2.37 -6.97
N ARG A 101 -9.54 -1.40 -6.69
CA ARG A 101 -10.99 -1.55 -6.89
C ARG A 101 -11.36 -1.78 -8.37
N GLU A 102 -10.64 -1.16 -9.30
CA GLU A 102 -10.83 -1.32 -10.75
C GLU A 102 -10.36 -2.68 -11.26
N HIS A 103 -9.22 -3.18 -10.75
CA HIS A 103 -8.58 -4.39 -11.29
C HIS A 103 -9.00 -5.68 -10.59
N ASP A 104 -9.48 -5.61 -9.35
CA ASP A 104 -9.99 -6.76 -8.61
C ASP A 104 -11.10 -6.34 -7.61
N PRO A 105 -12.37 -6.66 -7.87
CA PRO A 105 -13.49 -6.21 -7.05
C PRO A 105 -13.53 -6.85 -5.65
N ASP A 106 -12.77 -7.92 -5.41
CA ASP A 106 -12.60 -8.57 -4.10
C ASP A 106 -11.34 -8.08 -3.35
N GLY A 107 -10.56 -7.19 -3.97
CA GLY A 107 -9.40 -6.54 -3.38
C GLY A 107 -9.72 -5.20 -2.70
N TYR A 108 -9.00 -4.94 -1.61
CA TYR A 108 -9.07 -3.69 -0.85
C TYR A 108 -7.67 -3.27 -0.40
N VAL A 109 -7.40 -1.97 -0.33
CA VAL A 109 -6.15 -1.46 0.25
C VAL A 109 -6.31 -1.30 1.76
N GLU A 110 -5.41 -1.88 2.53
CA GLU A 110 -5.25 -1.54 3.95
C GLU A 110 -4.56 -0.17 4.05
N MET A 111 -5.33 0.86 4.39
CA MET A 111 -4.80 2.21 4.54
C MET A 111 -3.76 2.24 5.68
N PRO A 112 -2.57 2.85 5.46
CA PRO A 112 -1.51 2.84 6.45
C PRO A 112 -1.91 3.77 7.60
N GLY A 113 -2.29 3.20 8.74
CA GLY A 113 -2.57 3.94 9.97
C GLY A 113 -1.29 4.25 10.75
N MET A 114 -0.59 3.18 11.15
CA MET A 114 0.72 3.25 11.81
C MET A 114 1.57 2.06 11.39
N ARG A 115 2.81 2.31 10.96
CA ARG A 115 3.71 1.26 10.45
C ARG A 115 5.17 1.59 10.75
N VAL A 116 5.97 0.56 11.03
CA VAL A 116 7.43 0.72 11.22
C VAL A 116 8.08 1.08 9.88
N ILE A 117 9.00 2.04 9.90
CA ILE A 117 9.79 2.44 8.72
C ILE A 117 11.28 2.23 8.99
N SER A 118 12.02 1.92 7.92
CA SER A 118 13.38 1.36 7.98
C SER A 118 14.45 2.33 7.46
N GLY A 119 14.28 3.64 7.69
CA GLY A 119 15.31 4.64 7.37
C GLY A 119 14.79 5.93 6.75
N ALA A 120 13.75 6.53 7.32
CA ALA A 120 13.35 7.89 6.92
C ALA A 120 14.51 8.87 7.13
N ALA A 121 14.63 9.83 6.21
CA ALA A 121 15.74 10.79 6.16
C ALA A 121 15.82 11.70 7.41
N ASP A 122 14.73 11.81 8.16
CA ASP A 122 14.59 12.63 9.38
C ASP A 122 14.81 11.84 10.68
N GLY A 123 15.22 10.57 10.59
CA GLY A 123 15.45 9.71 11.75
C GLY A 123 14.18 9.11 12.36
N LYS A 124 13.01 9.30 11.73
CA LYS A 124 11.76 8.64 12.17
C LYS A 124 11.85 7.12 12.02
N ARG A 125 11.23 6.43 12.98
CA ARG A 125 11.12 4.96 13.04
C ARG A 125 9.71 4.44 12.78
N TRP A 126 8.74 5.34 12.80
CA TRP A 126 7.33 5.06 12.57
C TRP A 126 6.78 6.04 11.55
N TYR A 127 5.95 5.51 10.67
CA TYR A 127 4.98 6.27 9.92
C TYR A 127 3.70 6.34 10.75
N ASP A 128 3.21 7.55 11.02
CA ASP A 128 1.95 7.83 11.70
C ASP A 128 1.07 8.67 10.78
N VAL A 129 -0.14 8.19 10.49
CA VAL A 129 -1.06 8.81 9.53
C VAL A 129 -1.57 10.19 9.94
N ASN A 130 -1.50 10.50 11.24
CA ASN A 130 -2.15 11.66 11.83
C ASN A 130 -1.65 12.98 11.24
N GLN A 131 -2.50 14.00 11.27
CA GLN A 131 -2.04 15.36 11.01
C GLN A 131 -0.98 15.79 12.03
N PRO A 132 0.08 16.50 11.61
CA PRO A 132 1.01 17.13 12.54
C PRO A 132 0.27 18.02 13.54
N SER A 133 0.45 17.75 14.82
CA SER A 133 -0.15 18.51 15.91
C SER A 133 0.73 18.47 17.16
N ALA A 134 0.35 19.17 18.24
CA ALA A 134 1.05 19.06 19.51
C ALA A 134 1.04 17.62 20.08
N ALA A 135 0.00 16.83 19.81
CA ALA A 135 -0.10 15.43 20.26
C ALA A 135 0.64 14.47 19.31
N THR A 136 0.77 14.85 18.04
CA THR A 136 1.36 14.05 16.96
C THR A 136 2.37 14.88 16.16
N PRO A 137 3.45 15.38 16.78
CA PRO A 137 4.36 16.34 16.13
C PRO A 137 5.06 15.76 14.90
N ASN A 138 5.15 14.44 14.82
CA ASN A 138 5.82 13.70 13.74
C ASN A 138 4.85 13.06 12.74
N GLY A 139 3.55 13.36 12.81
CA GLY A 139 2.53 12.84 11.90
C GLY A 139 2.86 13.14 10.43
N PHE A 140 2.40 12.28 9.52
CA PHE A 140 2.63 12.42 8.08
C PHE A 140 1.46 13.08 7.33
N GLY A 141 0.29 13.24 7.97
CA GLY A 141 -0.79 14.10 7.45
C GLY A 141 -1.80 13.47 6.49
N GLN A 142 -1.89 12.14 6.42
CA GLN A 142 -2.77 11.45 5.45
C GLN A 142 -4.18 11.13 6.00
N GLU A 143 -4.49 11.42 7.27
CA GLU A 143 -5.79 11.07 7.86
C GLU A 143 -7.00 11.68 7.12
N GLN A 144 -6.90 12.93 6.65
CA GLN A 144 -7.97 13.60 5.90
C GLN A 144 -8.11 13.01 4.51
N THR A 145 -6.99 12.67 3.87
CA THR A 145 -6.95 11.99 2.57
C THR A 145 -7.66 10.65 2.64
N ILE A 146 -7.37 9.84 3.65
CA ILE A 146 -8.01 8.53 3.88
C ILE A 146 -9.50 8.71 4.17
N ARG A 147 -9.86 9.66 5.04
CA ARG A 147 -11.25 9.99 5.34
C ARG A 147 -12.03 10.38 4.08
N ALA A 148 -11.40 11.03 3.10
CA ALA A 148 -12.05 11.41 1.85
C ALA A 148 -12.21 10.24 0.86
N ILE A 149 -11.36 9.21 0.93
CA ILE A 149 -11.41 8.06 0.01
C ILE A 149 -12.63 7.17 0.29
N TRP A 150 -12.87 6.78 1.54
CA TRP A 150 -13.94 5.82 1.85
C TRP A 150 -15.37 6.27 1.48
N PRO A 151 -15.79 7.53 1.73
CA PRO A 151 -17.12 7.98 1.33
C PRO A 151 -17.29 8.10 -0.18
N ALA A 152 -16.18 8.26 -0.92
CA ALA A 152 -16.18 8.35 -2.38
C ALA A 152 -16.15 6.96 -3.06
N ASP A 153 -15.98 5.89 -2.28
CA ASP A 153 -16.09 4.52 -2.79
C ASP A 153 -17.57 4.20 -3.03
N GLU A 154 -18.04 4.44 -4.24
CA GLU A 154 -19.34 3.95 -4.68
C GLU A 154 -19.29 2.43 -4.71
N ILE A 155 -19.76 1.78 -3.64
CA ILE A 155 -19.85 0.33 -3.54
C ILE A 155 -20.61 -0.18 -4.79
N PRO A 156 -19.96 -0.93 -5.71
CA PRO A 156 -20.71 -1.63 -6.74
C PRO A 156 -21.62 -2.60 -5.99
N LYS A 157 -22.94 -2.41 -6.13
CA LYS A 157 -23.92 -3.33 -5.53
C LYS A 157 -23.61 -4.74 -6.04
N ARG A 158 -23.14 -5.60 -5.14
CA ARG A 158 -23.00 -7.04 -5.39
C ARG A 158 -24.37 -7.69 -5.44
#